data_AF-B9XA21-F1
#
_entry.id   AF-B9XA21-F1
#
_cell.length_a   1.000
_cell.length_b   1.000
_cell.length_c   1.000
_cell.angle_alpha   90.00
_cell.angle_beta   90.00
_cell.angle_gamma   90.00
#
_symmetry.space_group_name_H-M   'P 1'
#
loop_
_entity.id
_entity.type
_entity.pdbx_description
1 polymer ?
#
loop_
_entity_poly.entity_id
_entity_poly.type
_entity_poly.pdbx_seq_one_letter_code
_entity_poly.pdbx_strand_id
1 'polypeptide(L)'
;MNSKTVYLILQRASKGELPEQIGMNESLEEVGLYTALVDEGYLEGHVSLNEVGVPANVSGIRITFRGHQYLEQLRKEFDSQTLGLRFSKKVMIVIALIIGAAITGLVGLVIKFLERL
;
A
#
# COMPACT_ATOMS: atom_id res chain seq x y z
N MET A 1 7.31 10.74 1.99
CA MET A 1 5.96 10.71 1.37
C MET A 1 5.22 9.46 1.83
N ASN A 2 3.92 9.57 2.17
CA ASN A 2 3.10 8.42 2.53
C ASN A 2 2.74 7.62 1.27
N SER A 3 3.26 6.39 1.14
CA SER A 3 3.09 5.52 -0.04
C SER A 3 1.62 5.24 -0.37
N LYS A 4 0.74 5.18 0.65
CA LYS A 4 -0.69 4.98 0.45
C LYS A 4 -1.36 6.19 -0.18
N THR A 5 -1.00 7.40 0.25
CA THR A 5 -1.51 8.64 -0.33
C THR A 5 -1.05 8.80 -1.78
N VAL A 6 0.24 8.54 -2.04
CA VAL A 6 0.79 8.56 -3.41
C VAL A 6 0.08 7.55 -4.32
N TYR A 7 -0.14 6.33 -3.83
CA TYR A 7 -0.88 5.31 -4.57
C TYR A 7 -2.29 5.79 -4.95
N LEU A 8 -3.04 6.38 -4.01
CA LEU A 8 -4.39 6.87 -4.28
C LEU A 8 -4.41 8.01 -5.31
N ILE A 9 -3.44 8.92 -5.25
CA ILE A 9 -3.31 10.02 -6.21
C ILE A 9 -3.00 9.47 -7.61
N LEU A 10 -1.98 8.62 -7.74
CA LEU A 10 -1.62 8.02 -9.02
C LEU A 10 -2.73 7.12 -9.57
N GLN A 11 -3.47 6.43 -8.70
CA GLN A 11 -4.62 5.63 -9.11
C GLN A 11 -5.73 6.51 -9.70
N ARG A 12 -6.08 7.64 -9.06
CA ARG A 12 -7.04 8.61 -9.62
C ARG A 12 -6.54 9.21 -10.92
N ALA A 13 -5.26 9.55 -10.98
CA ALA A 13 -4.60 10.08 -12.18
C ALA A 13 -4.71 9.11 -13.38
N SER A 14 -4.49 7.82 -13.14
CA SER A 14 -4.63 6.78 -14.17
C SER A 14 -6.04 6.62 -14.72
N LYS A 15 -7.05 7.12 -14.01
CA LYS A 15 -8.45 7.11 -14.42
C LYS A 15 -8.93 8.44 -15.00
N GLY A 16 -8.06 9.46 -15.03
CA GLY A 16 -8.45 10.82 -15.38
C GLY A 16 -9.38 11.48 -14.35
N GLU A 17 -9.35 11.01 -13.09
CA GLU A 17 -10.21 11.50 -11.99
C GLU A 17 -9.50 12.57 -11.13
N LEU A 18 -8.37 13.10 -11.58
CA LEU A 18 -7.72 14.20 -10.88
C LEU A 18 -8.46 15.52 -11.15
N PRO A 19 -8.50 16.43 -10.16
CA PRO A 19 -8.99 17.77 -10.41
C PRO A 19 -8.08 18.48 -11.41
N GLU A 20 -8.66 19.37 -12.21
CA GLU A 20 -7.91 20.15 -13.21
C GLU A 20 -6.84 21.03 -12.56
N GLN A 21 -7.05 21.42 -11.29
CA GLN A 21 -6.16 22.25 -10.50
C GLN A 21 -6.23 21.87 -9.01
N ILE A 22 -5.08 21.95 -8.34
CA ILE A 22 -4.91 21.81 -6.88
C ILE A 22 -4.29 23.12 -6.35
N GLY A 23 -4.79 23.65 -5.23
CA GLY A 23 -4.20 24.76 -4.47
C GLY A 23 -5.11 25.95 -4.17
N MET A 24 -6.34 25.99 -4.69
CA MET A 24 -7.31 27.05 -4.36
C MET A 24 -8.10 26.75 -3.09
N ASN A 25 -8.37 25.48 -2.80
CA ASN A 25 -9.14 25.04 -1.63
C ASN A 25 -8.41 23.97 -0.81
N GLU A 26 -7.21 23.59 -1.25
CA GLU A 26 -6.43 22.48 -0.71
C GLU A 26 -5.37 22.96 0.27
N SER A 27 -4.90 22.06 1.13
CA SER A 27 -3.85 22.38 2.09
C SER A 27 -2.49 22.55 1.41
N LEU A 28 -1.59 23.34 2.02
CA LEU A 28 -0.21 23.47 1.55
C LEU A 28 0.52 22.11 1.48
N GLU A 29 0.18 21.17 2.37
CA GLU A 29 0.73 19.81 2.35
C GLU A 29 0.28 19.04 1.11
N GLU A 30 -0.99 19.21 0.71
CA GLU A 30 -1.52 18.59 -0.50
C GLU A 30 -0.88 19.19 -1.75
N VAL A 31 -0.77 20.52 -1.85
CA VAL A 31 -0.07 21.19 -2.96
C VAL A 31 1.39 20.73 -3.04
N GLY A 32 2.08 20.63 -1.90
CA GLY A 32 3.45 20.13 -1.82
C GLY A 32 3.59 18.69 -2.30
N LEU A 33 2.60 17.84 -2.01
CA LEU A 33 2.58 16.46 -2.46
C LEU A 33 2.43 16.35 -3.99
N TYR A 34 1.51 17.11 -4.60
CA TYR A 34 1.38 17.12 -6.06
C TYR A 34 2.62 17.71 -6.74
N THR A 35 3.20 18.76 -6.16
CA THR A 35 4.45 19.36 -6.66
C THR A 35 5.58 18.33 -6.65
N ALA A 36 5.78 17.62 -5.55
CA ALA A 36 6.79 16.57 -5.46
C ALA A 36 6.58 15.45 -6.49
N LEU A 37 5.33 15.05 -6.76
CA LEU A 37 5.02 14.06 -7.78
C LEU A 37 5.30 14.55 -9.21
N VAL A 38 5.16 15.85 -9.47
CA VAL A 38 5.55 16.50 -10.72
C VAL A 38 7.08 16.56 -10.84
N ASP A 39 7.77 16.99 -9.79
CA ASP A 39 9.23 17.09 -9.75
C ASP A 39 9.91 15.72 -9.92
N GLU A 40 9.34 14.67 -9.34
CA GLU A 40 9.80 13.29 -9.52
C GLU A 40 9.40 12.69 -10.89
N GLY A 41 8.58 13.40 -11.67
CA GLY A 41 8.15 13.00 -13.02
C GLY A 41 7.14 11.86 -13.06
N TYR A 42 6.43 11.60 -11.96
CA TYR A 42 5.29 10.66 -11.95
C TYR A 42 4.02 11.32 -12.47
N LEU A 43 3.89 12.62 -12.27
CA LEU A 43 2.85 13.46 -12.85
C LEU A 43 3.46 14.49 -13.80
N GLU A 44 2.73 14.85 -14.83
CA GLU A 44 2.91 16.07 -15.59
C GLU A 44 1.97 17.13 -15.01
N GLY A 45 2.43 18.38 -14.95
CA GLY A 45 1.63 19.50 -14.47
C GLY A 45 2.43 20.78 -14.46
N HIS A 46 1.72 21.91 -14.43
CA HIS A 46 2.33 23.22 -14.27
C HIS A 46 2.24 23.66 -12.81
N VAL A 47 3.39 23.85 -12.16
CA VAL A 47 3.51 24.31 -10.78
C VAL A 47 3.64 25.84 -10.78
N SER A 48 2.69 26.52 -10.18
CA SER A 48 2.77 27.98 -9.96
C SER A 48 3.23 28.25 -8.54
N LEU A 49 4.17 29.18 -8.40
CA LEU A 49 4.68 29.64 -7.11
C LEU A 49 3.94 30.90 -6.64
N ASN A 50 3.84 31.11 -5.33
CA ASN A 50 3.40 32.38 -4.75
C ASN A 50 4.56 33.41 -4.70
N GLU A 51 4.27 34.59 -4.17
CA GLU A 51 5.22 35.71 -4.03
C GLU A 51 6.46 35.37 -3.19
N VAL A 52 6.38 34.37 -2.32
CA VAL A 52 7.50 33.90 -1.48
C VAL A 52 8.21 32.68 -2.07
N GLY A 53 7.90 32.29 -3.30
CA GLY A 53 8.56 31.18 -4.01
C GLY A 53 8.11 29.78 -3.57
N VAL A 54 7.00 29.68 -2.86
CA VAL A 54 6.41 28.41 -2.40
C VAL A 54 5.35 27.95 -3.39
N PRO A 55 5.25 26.64 -3.72
CA PRO A 55 4.20 26.11 -4.55
C PRO A 55 2.81 26.50 -4.03
N ALA A 56 2.06 27.20 -4.87
CA ALA A 56 0.74 27.73 -4.57
C ALA A 56 -0.36 26.91 -5.26
N ASN A 57 -0.09 26.44 -6.48
CA ASN A 57 -1.00 25.56 -7.19
C ASN A 57 -0.27 24.65 -8.18
N VAL A 58 -0.94 23.56 -8.56
CA VAL A 58 -0.56 22.67 -9.66
C VAL A 58 -1.74 22.53 -10.59
N SER A 59 -1.54 22.74 -11.89
CA SER A 59 -2.61 22.68 -12.91
C SER A 59 -2.25 21.76 -14.08
N GLY A 60 -3.27 21.33 -14.84
CA GLY A 60 -3.06 20.49 -16.03
C GLY A 60 -2.53 19.10 -15.70
N ILE A 61 -2.94 18.55 -14.56
CA ILE A 61 -2.33 17.37 -13.96
C ILE A 61 -2.66 16.12 -14.76
N ARG A 62 -1.62 15.38 -15.18
CA ARG A 62 -1.74 14.11 -15.90
C ARG A 62 -0.73 13.11 -15.38
N ILE A 63 -1.06 11.83 -15.44
CA ILE A 63 -0.08 10.78 -15.10
C ILE A 63 0.90 10.57 -16.25
N THR A 64 2.18 10.40 -15.93
CA THR A 64 3.21 10.08 -16.93
C THR A 64 3.33 8.57 -17.11
N PHE A 65 4.06 8.15 -18.15
CA PHE A 65 4.45 6.75 -18.29
C PHE A 65 5.17 6.20 -17.06
N ARG A 66 6.10 6.99 -16.49
CA ARG A 66 6.83 6.64 -15.26
C ARG A 66 5.87 6.52 -14.07
N GLY A 67 4.89 7.42 -13.97
CA GLY A 67 3.84 7.36 -12.96
C GLY A 67 3.04 6.06 -13.01
N HIS A 68 2.68 5.59 -14.22
CA HIS A 68 2.03 4.29 -14.39
C HIS A 68 2.89 3.12 -13.93
N GLN A 69 4.19 3.12 -14.29
CA GLN A 69 5.11 2.07 -13.83
C GLN A 69 5.23 2.04 -12.31
N TYR A 70 5.33 3.22 -11.68
CA TYR A 70 5.42 3.32 -10.23
C TYR A 70 4.12 2.91 -9.53
N LEU A 71 2.96 3.25 -10.11
CA LEU A 71 1.66 2.77 -9.62
C LEU A 71 1.56 1.24 -9.63
N GLU A 72 2.06 0.58 -10.67
CA GLU A 72 2.10 -0.89 -10.72
C GLU A 72 3.02 -1.50 -9.66
N GLN A 73 4.16 -0.85 -9.36
CA GLN A 73 5.07 -1.29 -8.29
C GLN A 73 4.39 -1.18 -6.93
N LEU A 74 3.76 -0.04 -6.63
CA LEU A 74 3.02 0.17 -5.38
C LEU A 74 1.87 -0.85 -5.24
N ARG A 75 1.16 -1.14 -6.33
CA ARG A 75 0.10 -2.16 -6.33
C ARG A 75 0.64 -3.54 -5.93
N LYS A 76 1.76 -3.97 -6.53
CA LYS A 76 2.40 -5.25 -6.20
C LYS A 76 2.86 -5.28 -4.75
N GLU A 77 3.39 -4.18 -4.24
CA GLU A 77 3.81 -4.06 -2.85
C GLU A 77 2.63 -4.26 -1.89
N PHE A 78 1.52 -3.55 -2.10
CA PHE A 78 0.31 -3.71 -1.26
C PHE A 78 -0.34 -5.09 -1.39
N ASP A 79 -0.36 -5.68 -2.58
CA ASP A 79 -0.87 -7.03 -2.81
C ASP A 79 0.01 -8.07 -2.10
N SER A 80 1.34 -7.91 -2.14
CA SER A 80 2.29 -8.80 -1.47
C SER A 80 2.20 -8.73 0.06
N GLN A 81 2.00 -7.54 0.64
CA GLN A 81 1.76 -7.38 2.08
C GLN A 81 0.48 -8.10 2.52
N THR A 82 -0.56 -8.05 1.67
CA THR A 82 -1.82 -8.75 1.90
C THR A 82 -1.67 -10.27 1.77
N LEU A 83 -0.86 -10.75 0.81
CA LEU A 83 -0.55 -12.17 0.66
C LEU A 83 0.28 -12.71 1.84
N GLY A 84 1.32 -12.01 2.27
CA GLY A 84 2.17 -12.42 3.39
C GLY A 84 1.37 -12.65 4.68
N LEU A 85 0.40 -11.78 4.97
CA LEU A 85 -0.52 -11.96 6.09
C LEU A 85 -1.41 -13.20 5.94
N ARG A 86 -1.92 -13.46 4.74
CA ARG A 86 -2.80 -14.61 4.45
C ARG A 86 -2.05 -15.94 4.50
N PHE A 87 -0.80 -15.98 4.02
CA PHE A 87 0.05 -17.16 4.11
C PHE A 87 0.48 -17.44 5.55
N SER A 88 0.85 -16.42 6.32
CA SER A 88 1.17 -16.57 7.75
C SER A 88 0.02 -17.19 8.54
N LYS A 89 -1.23 -16.74 8.32
CA LYS A 89 -2.40 -17.33 8.98
C LYS A 89 -2.62 -18.80 8.60
N LYS A 90 -2.52 -19.16 7.32
CA LYS A 90 -2.71 -20.56 6.89
C LYS A 90 -1.63 -21.49 7.45
N VAL A 91 -0.37 -21.06 7.45
CA VAL A 91 0.75 -21.85 8.00
C VAL A 91 0.61 -22.01 9.51
N MET A 92 0.22 -20.96 10.23
CA MET A 92 0.00 -21.01 11.68
C MET A 92 -1.14 -21.96 12.07
N ILE A 93 -2.24 -22.02 11.29
CA ILE A 93 -3.34 -22.97 11.51
C ILE A 93 -2.86 -24.42 11.29
N VAL A 94 -2.09 -24.67 10.23
CA VAL A 94 -1.55 -26.01 9.95
C VAL A 94 -0.57 -26.46 11.05
N ILE A 95 0.32 -25.58 11.49
CA ILE A 95 1.24 -25.87 12.59
C ILE A 95 0.47 -26.15 13.89
N ALA A 96 -0.55 -25.36 14.22
CA ALA A 96 -1.39 -25.57 15.40
C ALA A 96 -2.13 -26.92 15.36
N LEU A 97 -2.62 -27.34 14.19
CA LEU A 97 -3.27 -28.64 14.01
C LEU A 97 -2.29 -29.81 14.18
N ILE A 98 -1.07 -29.70 13.64
CA ILE A 98 -0.04 -30.75 13.77
C ILE A 98 0.37 -30.91 15.24
N ILE A 99 0.61 -29.80 15.95
CA ILE A 99 0.96 -29.83 17.38
C ILE A 99 -0.20 -30.38 18.20
N GLY A 100 -1.44 -29.95 17.94
CA GLY A 100 -2.62 -30.45 18.64
C GLY A 100 -2.83 -31.96 18.44
N ALA A 101 -2.67 -32.46 17.21
CA ALA A 101 -2.77 -33.89 16.91
C ALA A 101 -1.65 -34.71 17.58
N ALA A 102 -0.43 -34.21 17.58
CA ALA A 102 0.71 -34.88 18.21
C ALA A 102 0.55 -35.03 19.73
N ILE A 103 0.10 -33.98 20.41
CA ILE A 103 -0.14 -34.01 21.87
C ILE A 103 -1.29 -34.97 22.20
N THR A 104 -2.40 -34.91 21.44
CA THR A 104 -3.56 -35.78 21.67
C THR A 104 -3.23 -37.26 21.46
N GLY A 105 -2.44 -37.58 20.43
CA GLY A 105 -1.98 -38.95 20.16
C GLY A 105 -1.05 -39.49 21.26
N LEU A 106 -0.16 -38.65 21.78
CA LEU A 106 0.81 -39.05 22.81
C LEU A 106 0.15 -39.30 24.17
N VAL A 107 -0.82 -38.45 24.55
CA VAL A 107 -1.64 -38.66 25.77
C VAL A 107 -2.47 -39.94 25.67
N GLY A 108 -3.11 -40.21 24.52
CA GLY A 108 -3.88 -41.43 24.33
C GLY A 108 -3.03 -42.70 24.40
N LEU A 109 -1.78 -42.64 23.92
CA LEU A 109 -0.86 -43.77 23.98
C LEU A 109 -0.40 -44.07 25.40
N VAL A 110 -0.13 -43.03 26.21
CA VAL A 110 0.26 -43.17 27.62
C VAL A 110 -0.88 -43.74 28.47
N ILE A 111 -2.12 -43.26 28.26
CA ILE A 111 -3.30 -43.80 28.97
C ILE A 111 -3.49 -45.28 28.66
N LYS A 112 -3.39 -45.65 27.38
CA LYS A 112 -3.52 -47.06 26.95
C LYS A 112 -2.39 -47.96 27.46
N PHE A 113 -1.21 -47.39 27.70
CA PHE A 113 -0.09 -48.10 28.29
C PHE A 113 -0.28 -48.31 29.81
N LEU A 114 -0.87 -47.33 30.50
CA LEU A 114 -1.20 -47.41 31.93
C LEU A 114 -2.34 -48.40 32.21
N GLU A 115 -3.33 -48.53 31.34
CA GLU A 115 -4.40 -49.55 31.48
C GLU A 115 -3.92 -51.00 31.33
N ARG A 116 -2.72 -51.22 30.76
CA ARG A 116 -2.14 -52.56 30.55
C ARG A 116 -1.17 -53.00 31.65
N LEU A 117 -0.88 -52.13 32.62
CA LEU A 117 -0.04 -52.39 33.80
C LEU A 117 -0.91 -52.74 35.00
#